data_AF-A0ABD7X7G6-F1
#
_entry.id   AF-A0ABD7X7G6-F1
#
_cell.length_a   1.000
_cell.length_b   1.000
_cell.length_c   1.000
_cell.angle_alpha   90.00
_cell.angle_beta   90.00
_cell.angle_gamma   90.00
#
_symmetry.space_group_name_H-M   'P 1'
#
loop_
_entity.id
_entity.type
_entity.pdbx_description
1 polymer ?
#
loop_
_entity_poly.entity_id
_entity_poly.type
_entity_poly.pdbx_seq_one_letter_code
_entity_poly.pdbx_strand_id
1 'polypeptide(L)'
;MTKEQLLEFLKSKRNATAGVAAVQQALKVDQEKLERAKKMFHKTIITFAVFTVLTLLFQSGAGAVSTCAVIAIGLYALKYFLYISPANEAIKKDQVALQQELNDPFYQQEAKEFPEKFYNYWDVLRLWKLVNENRARDLQEAFNILETQHFQEDQLAAQEEIKSLQEDIAASTHSAAVNSGIAAVSSTISAFNSRK
;
A
#
# COMPACT_ATOMS: atom_id res chain seq x y z
N MET A 1 -23.36 22.95 25.93
CA MET A 1 -21.92 23.01 25.64
C MET A 1 -21.70 24.22 24.75
N THR A 2 -20.81 25.15 25.13
CA THR A 2 -20.48 26.31 24.28
C THR A 2 -19.49 25.91 23.19
N LYS A 3 -19.31 26.75 22.16
CA LYS A 3 -18.37 26.50 21.06
C LYS A 3 -16.94 26.31 21.58
N GLU A 4 -16.54 27.11 22.55
CA GLU A 4 -15.21 27.09 23.16
C GLU A 4 -14.99 25.76 23.91
N GLN A 5 -15.99 25.33 24.69
CA GLN A 5 -15.98 24.02 25.36
C GLN A 5 -15.89 22.88 24.34
N LEU A 6 -16.56 22.99 23.20
CA LEU A 6 -16.52 22.00 22.12
C LEU A 6 -15.16 21.93 21.43
N LEU A 7 -14.54 23.08 21.16
CA LEU A 7 -13.21 23.15 20.59
C LEU A 7 -12.14 22.60 21.55
N GLU A 8 -12.28 22.88 22.85
CA GLU A 8 -11.38 22.36 23.88
C GLU A 8 -11.54 20.84 24.05
N PHE A 9 -12.77 20.34 24.06
CA PHE A 9 -13.07 18.91 24.06
C PHE A 9 -12.43 18.19 22.86
N LEU A 10 -12.66 18.69 21.63
CA LEU A 10 -12.07 18.10 20.42
C LEU A 10 -10.54 18.20 20.41
N LYS A 11 -9.97 19.27 20.99
CA LYS A 11 -8.52 19.41 21.15
C LYS A 11 -7.96 18.38 22.13
N SER A 12 -8.66 18.08 23.23
CA SER A 12 -8.29 17.01 24.17
C SER A 12 -8.30 15.64 23.48
N LYS A 13 -9.39 15.31 22.77
CA LYS A 13 -9.51 14.05 21.99
C LYS A 13 -8.42 13.93 20.92
N ARG A 14 -8.04 15.04 20.28
CA ARG A 14 -6.96 15.07 19.30
C ARG A 14 -5.61 14.78 19.94
N ASN A 15 -5.35 15.32 21.13
CA ASN A 15 -4.11 15.04 21.85
C ASN A 15 -4.03 13.57 22.29
N ALA A 16 -5.15 12.99 22.74
CA ALA A 16 -5.23 11.57 23.09
C ALA A 16 -4.96 10.64 21.89
N THR A 17 -5.43 11.02 20.70
CA THR A 17 -5.23 10.23 19.47
C THR A 17 -3.90 10.51 18.75
N ALA A 18 -3.12 11.51 19.20
CA ALA A 18 -1.89 11.94 18.54
C ALA A 18 -0.77 10.90 18.62
N GLY A 19 -0.61 10.22 19.77
CA GLY A 19 0.38 9.15 19.95
C GLY A 19 0.11 7.98 18.99
N VAL A 20 -1.12 7.49 18.98
CA VAL A 20 -1.59 6.46 18.03
C VAL A 20 -1.36 6.89 16.58
N ALA A 21 -1.70 8.12 16.20
CA ALA A 21 -1.53 8.59 14.84
C ALA A 21 -0.06 8.72 14.42
N ALA A 22 0.81 9.16 15.32
CA ALA A 22 2.25 9.24 15.05
C ALA A 22 2.83 7.85 14.77
N VAL A 23 2.46 6.84 15.56
CA VAL A 23 2.92 5.46 15.36
C VAL A 23 2.29 4.82 14.13
N GLN A 24 1.00 5.07 13.85
CA GLN A 24 0.38 4.63 12.60
C GLN A 24 1.05 5.23 11.36
N GLN A 25 1.44 6.51 11.42
CA GLN A 25 2.17 7.17 10.34
C GLN A 25 3.55 6.56 10.15
N ALA A 26 4.29 6.29 11.25
CA ALA A 26 5.57 5.60 11.19
C ALA A 26 5.44 4.20 10.55
N LEU A 27 4.43 3.44 10.97
CA LEU A 27 4.12 2.13 10.43
C LEU A 27 3.83 2.18 8.92
N LYS A 28 3.03 3.15 8.45
CA LYS A 28 2.77 3.34 7.01
C LYS A 28 4.03 3.67 6.24
N VAL A 29 4.87 4.56 6.76
CA VAL A 29 6.14 4.93 6.13
C VAL A 29 7.07 3.71 6.03
N ASP A 30 7.12 2.87 7.07
CA ASP A 30 7.97 1.68 7.07
C ASP A 30 7.41 0.55 6.19
N GLN A 31 6.08 0.43 6.08
CA GLN A 31 5.43 -0.41 5.07
C GLN A 31 5.74 0.05 3.65
N GLU A 32 5.68 1.35 3.37
CA GLU A 32 6.05 1.88 2.06
C GLU A 32 7.53 1.65 1.74
N LYS A 33 8.42 1.80 2.73
CA LYS A 33 9.85 1.45 2.58
C LYS A 33 10.03 -0.03 2.27
N LEU A 34 9.28 -0.92 2.93
CA LEU A 34 9.30 -2.35 2.65
C LEU A 34 8.82 -2.64 1.22
N GLU A 35 7.71 -2.04 0.78
CA GLU A 35 7.20 -2.23 -0.58
C GLU A 35 8.16 -1.69 -1.65
N ARG A 36 8.79 -0.54 -1.38
CA ARG A 36 9.88 -0.02 -2.23
C ARG A 36 11.07 -0.98 -2.23
N ALA A 37 11.49 -1.49 -1.07
CA ALA A 37 12.58 -2.46 -0.95
C ALA A 37 12.29 -3.78 -1.68
N LYS A 38 11.04 -4.27 -1.63
CA LYS A 38 10.59 -5.46 -2.38
C LYS A 38 10.63 -5.22 -3.89
N LYS A 39 10.24 -4.02 -4.35
CA LYS A 39 10.28 -3.64 -5.77
C LYS A 39 11.69 -3.30 -6.25
N MET A 40 12.58 -2.84 -5.36
CA MET A 40 13.99 -2.61 -5.67
C MET A 40 14.64 -3.90 -6.16
N PHE A 41 15.41 -3.80 -7.24
CA PHE A 41 16.09 -4.91 -7.90
C PHE A 41 15.19 -6.01 -8.47
N HIS A 42 13.85 -5.90 -8.44
CA HIS A 42 12.98 -6.95 -8.98
C HIS A 42 13.20 -7.15 -10.48
N LYS A 43 13.29 -6.06 -11.26
CA LYS A 43 13.57 -6.11 -12.70
C LYS A 43 14.97 -6.67 -12.98
N THR A 44 15.99 -6.24 -12.25
CA THR A 44 17.38 -6.72 -12.44
C THR A 44 17.51 -8.21 -12.07
N ILE A 45 16.86 -8.67 -11.01
CA ILE A 45 16.85 -10.10 -10.64
C ILE A 45 16.17 -10.94 -11.72
N ILE A 46 15.03 -10.48 -12.26
CA ILE A 46 14.34 -11.18 -13.37
C ILE A 46 15.22 -11.20 -14.63
N THR A 47 15.84 -10.08 -15.00
CA THR A 47 16.73 -10.02 -16.17
C THR A 47 17.90 -11.00 -16.02
N PHE A 48 18.55 -11.06 -14.87
CA PHE A 48 19.64 -12.03 -14.62
C PHE A 48 19.16 -13.47 -14.57
N ALA A 49 17.96 -13.74 -14.04
CA ALA A 49 17.37 -15.08 -14.04
C ALA A 49 17.06 -15.56 -15.47
N VAL A 50 16.45 -14.71 -16.30
CA VAL A 50 16.18 -14.99 -17.72
C VAL A 50 17.47 -15.17 -18.50
N PHE A 51 18.48 -14.33 -18.24
CA PHE A 51 19.81 -14.46 -18.86
C PHE A 51 20.49 -15.78 -18.47
N THR A 52 20.36 -16.21 -17.22
CA THR A 52 20.88 -17.51 -16.75
C THR A 52 20.22 -18.68 -17.50
N VAL A 53 18.91 -18.65 -17.68
CA VAL A 53 18.15 -19.68 -18.43
C VAL A 53 18.53 -19.67 -19.92
N LEU A 54 18.68 -18.50 -20.53
CA LEU A 54 19.15 -18.34 -21.91
C LEU A 54 20.57 -18.91 -22.09
N THR A 55 21.50 -18.61 -21.18
CA THR A 55 22.85 -19.17 -21.25
C THR A 55 22.85 -20.68 -21.10
N LEU A 56 21.95 -21.25 -20.29
CA LEU A 56 21.78 -22.69 -20.11
C LEU A 56 21.24 -23.37 -21.38
N LEU A 57 20.36 -22.71 -22.13
CA LEU A 57 19.78 -23.21 -23.38
C LEU A 57 20.73 -23.10 -24.59
N PHE A 58 21.60 -22.08 -24.64
CA PHE A 58 22.43 -21.78 -25.81
C PHE A 58 23.93 -22.11 -25.66
N GLN A 59 24.45 -22.29 -24.44
CA GLN A 59 25.84 -22.68 -24.19
C GLN A 59 25.93 -23.77 -23.10
N SER A 60 26.48 -24.94 -23.45
CA SER A 60 26.81 -26.04 -22.53
C SER A 60 28.04 -25.73 -21.65
N GLY A 61 28.19 -24.49 -21.20
CA GLY A 61 29.27 -24.07 -20.31
C GLY A 61 28.82 -24.15 -18.86
N ALA A 62 29.02 -25.30 -18.21
CA ALA A 62 28.64 -25.54 -16.81
C ALA A 62 29.17 -24.46 -15.83
N GLY A 63 30.33 -23.85 -16.14
CA GLY A 63 30.92 -22.77 -15.35
C GLY A 63 30.13 -21.45 -15.37
N ALA A 64 29.60 -21.03 -16.53
CA ALA A 64 28.90 -19.75 -16.66
C ALA A 64 27.51 -19.78 -16.00
N VAL A 65 26.82 -20.93 -16.09
CA VAL A 65 25.52 -21.15 -15.46
C VAL A 65 25.64 -21.13 -13.92
N SER A 66 26.70 -21.75 -13.37
CA SER A 66 26.96 -21.77 -11.93
C SER A 66 27.25 -20.38 -11.36
N THR A 67 28.08 -19.58 -12.03
CA THR A 67 28.42 -18.22 -11.57
C THR A 67 27.22 -17.27 -11.60
N CYS A 68 26.39 -17.32 -12.64
CA CYS A 68 25.21 -16.47 -12.73
C CYS A 68 24.15 -16.83 -11.67
N ALA A 69 23.96 -18.11 -11.39
CA ALA A 69 23.05 -18.56 -10.32
C ALA A 69 23.53 -18.11 -8.93
N VAL A 70 24.83 -18.21 -8.64
CA VAL A 70 25.41 -17.75 -7.37
C VAL A 70 25.27 -16.23 -7.21
N ILE A 71 25.48 -15.46 -8.27
CA ILE A 71 25.30 -14.00 -8.26
C ILE A 71 23.83 -13.63 -8.02
N ALA A 72 22.89 -14.32 -8.66
CA ALA A 72 21.46 -14.08 -8.46
C ALA A 72 21.01 -14.40 -7.03
N ILE A 73 21.47 -15.52 -6.47
CA ILE A 73 21.21 -15.91 -5.07
C ILE A 73 21.85 -14.90 -4.11
N GLY A 74 23.09 -14.49 -4.36
CA GLY A 74 23.81 -13.49 -3.56
C GLY A 74 23.11 -12.12 -3.54
N LEU A 75 22.64 -11.65 -4.70
CA LEU A 75 21.87 -10.41 -4.80
C LEU A 75 20.51 -10.52 -4.10
N TYR A 76 19.84 -11.67 -4.18
CA TYR A 76 18.59 -11.92 -3.46
C TYR A 76 18.80 -11.95 -1.95
N ALA A 77 19.84 -12.64 -1.47
CA ALA A 77 20.19 -12.70 -0.06
C ALA A 77 20.60 -11.32 0.48
N LEU A 78 21.42 -10.57 -0.25
CA LEU A 78 21.83 -9.21 0.11
C LEU A 78 20.64 -8.26 0.18
N LYS A 79 19.73 -8.33 -0.80
CA LYS A 79 18.46 -7.60 -0.76
C LYS A 79 17.63 -7.97 0.46
N TYR A 80 17.53 -9.26 0.77
CA TYR A 80 16.75 -9.75 1.90
C TYR A 80 17.33 -9.25 3.23
N PHE A 81 18.63 -9.42 3.46
CA PHE A 81 19.28 -9.04 4.71
C PHE A 81 19.40 -7.53 4.91
N LEU A 82 19.77 -6.75 3.88
CA LEU A 82 20.02 -5.32 4.04
C LEU A 82 18.77 -4.45 3.96
N TYR A 83 17.74 -4.87 3.22
CA TYR A 83 16.58 -4.00 2.94
C TYR A 83 15.26 -4.56 3.45
N ILE A 84 15.04 -5.88 3.38
CA ILE A 84 13.77 -6.50 3.78
C ILE A 84 13.75 -6.81 5.27
N SER A 85 14.83 -7.37 5.82
CA SER A 85 14.95 -7.72 7.23
C SER A 85 14.78 -6.50 8.16
N PRO A 86 15.56 -5.40 8.00
CA PRO A 86 15.41 -4.26 8.90
C PRO A 86 14.06 -3.56 8.73
N ALA A 87 13.48 -3.54 7.52
CA ALA A 87 12.16 -2.96 7.30
C ALA A 87 11.05 -3.79 7.98
N ASN A 88 11.15 -5.13 7.94
CA ASN A 88 10.21 -6.01 8.66
C ASN A 88 10.35 -5.88 10.18
N GLU A 89 11.57 -5.75 10.69
CA GLU A 89 11.81 -5.52 12.12
C GLU A 89 11.25 -4.16 12.57
N ALA A 90 11.45 -3.12 11.77
CA ALA A 90 10.88 -1.79 12.02
C ALA A 90 9.33 -1.84 12.05
N ILE A 91 8.70 -2.52 11.07
CA ILE A 91 7.24 -2.71 11.06
C ILE A 91 6.76 -3.48 12.29
N LYS A 92 7.47 -4.54 12.72
CA LYS A 92 7.10 -5.27 13.95
C LYS A 92 7.21 -4.38 15.18
N LYS A 93 8.26 -3.58 15.27
CA LYS A 93 8.44 -2.63 16.38
C LYS A 93 7.32 -1.59 16.40
N ASP A 94 6.97 -1.04 15.25
CA ASP A 94 5.89 -0.06 15.13
C ASP A 94 4.51 -0.66 15.40
N GLN A 95 4.28 -1.93 15.05
CA GLN A 95 3.06 -2.67 15.42
C GLN A 95 2.96 -2.86 16.94
N VAL A 96 4.06 -3.21 17.60
CA VAL A 96 4.09 -3.33 19.07
C VAL A 96 3.87 -1.97 19.72
N ALA A 97 4.52 -0.92 19.22
CA ALA A 97 4.32 0.45 19.71
C ALA A 97 2.87 0.92 19.50
N LEU A 98 2.25 0.55 18.37
CA LEU A 98 0.85 0.88 18.10
C LEU A 98 -0.07 0.17 19.08
N GLN A 99 0.17 -1.11 19.34
CA GLN A 99 -0.61 -1.86 20.32
C GLN A 99 -0.43 -1.29 21.73
N GLN A 100 0.77 -0.80 22.07
CA GLN A 100 1.04 -0.14 23.34
C GLN A 100 0.27 1.17 23.48
N GLU A 101 0.25 2.01 22.45
CA GLU A 101 -0.52 3.27 22.43
C GLU A 101 -2.04 3.03 22.44
N LEU A 102 -2.53 2.01 21.73
CA LEU A 102 -3.95 1.62 21.77
C LEU A 102 -4.37 1.07 23.14
N ASN A 103 -3.43 0.47 23.87
CA ASN A 103 -3.62 -0.04 25.22
C ASN A 103 -3.39 1.04 26.29
N ASP A 104 -3.04 2.28 25.91
CA ASP A 104 -2.85 3.36 26.86
C ASP A 104 -4.19 3.65 27.58
N PRO A 105 -4.21 3.64 28.94
CA PRO A 105 -5.41 3.96 29.69
C PRO A 105 -5.96 5.36 29.37
N PHE A 106 -5.11 6.33 29.01
CA PHE A 106 -5.53 7.65 28.56
C PHE A 106 -6.31 7.58 27.24
N TYR A 107 -5.79 6.83 26.27
CA TYR A 107 -6.47 6.60 24.98
C TYR A 107 -7.81 5.88 25.16
N GLN A 108 -7.86 4.84 26.01
CA GLN A 108 -9.08 4.06 26.26
C GLN A 108 -10.16 4.82 27.03
N GLN A 109 -9.77 5.66 27.99
CA GLN A 109 -10.71 6.49 28.74
C GLN A 109 -11.36 7.53 27.83
N GLU A 110 -10.56 8.20 27.01
CA GLU A 110 -11.04 9.22 26.09
C GLU A 110 -11.91 8.64 24.96
N ALA A 111 -11.70 7.36 24.59
CA ALA A 111 -12.52 6.66 23.59
C ALA A 111 -13.97 6.40 24.04
N LYS A 112 -14.24 6.18 25.33
CA LYS A 112 -15.56 5.73 25.83
C LYS A 112 -16.69 6.73 25.60
N GLU A 113 -16.36 8.02 25.57
CA GLU A 113 -17.32 9.12 25.41
C GLU A 113 -17.36 9.68 23.98
N PHE A 114 -16.67 9.03 23.04
CA PHE A 114 -16.55 9.48 21.66
C PHE A 114 -16.93 8.34 20.70
N PRO A 115 -17.65 8.60 19.59
CA PRO A 115 -17.98 7.54 18.65
C PRO A 115 -16.70 6.94 18.04
N GLU A 116 -16.52 5.64 18.22
CA GLU A 116 -15.32 4.89 17.77
C GLU A 116 -15.03 5.11 16.28
N LYS A 117 -16.09 5.20 15.45
CA LYS A 117 -16.01 5.47 14.02
C LYS A 117 -15.22 6.76 13.68
N PHE A 118 -15.26 7.76 14.55
CA PHE A 118 -14.57 9.04 14.35
C PHE A 118 -13.36 9.20 15.29
N TYR A 119 -13.04 8.20 16.11
CA TYR A 119 -11.98 8.25 17.12
C TYR A 119 -10.61 7.98 16.49
N ASN A 120 -10.21 8.90 15.62
CA ASN A 120 -8.95 8.94 14.91
C ASN A 120 -8.48 10.39 14.89
N TYR A 121 -7.17 10.61 15.03
CA TYR A 121 -6.55 11.93 14.97
C TYR A 121 -7.03 12.78 13.78
N TRP A 122 -7.12 12.18 12.59
CA TRP A 122 -7.50 12.91 11.37
C TRP A 122 -8.97 13.32 11.37
N ASP A 123 -9.85 12.44 11.85
CA ASP A 123 -11.29 12.70 11.95
C ASP A 123 -11.59 13.72 13.04
N VAL A 124 -10.97 13.59 14.22
CA VAL A 124 -11.06 14.59 15.29
C VAL A 124 -10.55 15.95 14.83
N LEU A 125 -9.47 16.00 14.04
CA LEU A 125 -8.98 17.24 13.44
C LEU A 125 -9.97 17.85 12.44
N ARG A 126 -10.60 17.03 11.58
CA ARG A 126 -11.63 17.49 10.64
C ARG A 126 -12.84 18.04 11.40
N LEU A 127 -13.29 17.37 12.45
CA LEU A 127 -14.37 17.84 13.33
C LEU A 127 -14.01 19.16 14.00
N TRP A 128 -12.80 19.28 14.53
CA TRP A 128 -12.31 20.53 15.13
C TRP A 128 -12.34 21.68 14.11
N LYS A 129 -11.92 21.44 12.86
CA LYS A 129 -12.00 22.44 11.79
C LYS A 129 -13.43 22.82 11.43
N LEU A 130 -14.34 21.85 11.30
CA LEU A 130 -15.76 22.11 11.00
C LEU A 130 -16.41 23.02 12.04
N VAL A 131 -16.14 22.77 13.32
CA VAL A 131 -16.64 23.61 14.42
C VAL A 131 -15.94 24.96 14.45
N ASN A 132 -14.61 25.00 14.26
CA ASN A 132 -13.83 26.23 14.29
C ASN A 132 -14.27 27.20 13.18
N GLU A 133 -14.48 26.68 11.97
CA GLU A 133 -14.92 27.40 10.77
C GLU A 133 -16.41 27.77 10.77
N ASN A 134 -17.15 27.51 11.86
CA ASN A 134 -18.62 27.69 11.96
C ASN A 134 -19.41 26.89 10.90
N ARG A 135 -18.83 25.84 10.33
CA ARG A 135 -19.51 24.94 9.39
C ARG A 135 -20.40 23.93 10.11
N ALA A 136 -20.15 23.71 11.39
CA ALA A 136 -21.00 22.97 12.30
C ALA A 136 -21.19 23.78 13.60
N ARG A 137 -22.42 23.83 14.11
CA ARG A 137 -22.78 24.55 15.34
C ARG A 137 -22.68 23.67 16.57
N ASP A 138 -22.82 22.36 16.39
CA ASP A 138 -22.70 21.36 17.44
C ASP A 138 -21.92 20.14 16.96
N LEU A 139 -21.61 19.25 17.90
CA LEU A 139 -20.82 18.05 17.64
C LEU A 139 -21.58 17.05 16.74
N GLN A 140 -22.91 16.99 16.85
CA GLN A 140 -23.74 16.07 16.09
C GLN A 140 -23.81 16.49 14.61
N GLU A 141 -23.96 17.77 14.33
CA GLU A 141 -23.88 18.36 13.00
C GLU A 141 -22.49 18.17 12.40
N ALA A 142 -21.43 18.35 13.20
CA ALA A 142 -20.06 18.08 12.76
C ALA A 142 -19.86 16.61 12.36
N PHE A 143 -20.37 15.65 13.16
CA PHE A 143 -20.34 14.24 12.83
C PHE A 143 -21.12 13.91 11.55
N ASN A 144 -22.34 14.45 11.40
CA ASN A 144 -23.17 14.19 10.22
C ASN A 144 -22.52 14.72 8.93
N ILE A 145 -21.90 15.91 8.99
CA ILE A 145 -21.14 16.47 7.88
C ILE A 145 -19.94 15.59 7.55
N LEU A 146 -19.19 15.15 8.57
CA LEU A 146 -18.02 14.29 8.37
C LEU A 146 -18.42 12.92 7.81
N GLU A 147 -19.53 12.34 8.27
CA GLU A 147 -20.08 11.09 7.74
C GLU A 147 -20.48 11.21 6.27
N THR A 148 -21.13 12.33 5.92
CA THR A 148 -21.47 12.62 4.52
C THR A 148 -20.22 12.77 3.66
N GLN A 149 -19.15 13.38 4.18
CA GLN A 149 -17.86 13.48 3.49
C GLN A 149 -17.23 12.10 3.26
N HIS A 150 -17.17 11.25 4.29
CA HIS A 150 -16.66 9.88 4.17
C HIS A 150 -17.45 9.07 3.14
N PHE A 151 -18.78 9.16 3.17
CA PHE A 151 -19.63 8.45 2.20
C PHE A 151 -19.42 8.92 0.75
N GLN A 152 -19.07 10.19 0.54
CA GLN A 152 -18.71 10.70 -0.78
C GLN A 152 -17.30 10.24 -1.20
N GLU A 153 -16.33 10.29 -0.28
CA GLU A 153 -14.96 9.81 -0.50
C GLU A 153 -14.97 8.31 -0.88
N ASP A 154 -15.75 7.49 -0.17
CA ASP A 154 -15.89 6.05 -0.42
C ASP A 154 -16.50 5.75 -1.80
N GLN A 155 -17.52 6.52 -2.22
CA GLN A 155 -18.12 6.36 -3.55
C GLN A 155 -17.14 6.72 -4.67
N LEU A 156 -16.35 7.78 -4.49
CA LEU A 156 -15.31 8.17 -5.45
C LEU A 156 -14.21 7.12 -5.51
N ALA A 157 -13.77 6.59 -4.36
CA ALA A 157 -12.77 5.53 -4.31
C ALA A 157 -13.25 4.25 -4.99
N ALA A 158 -14.49 3.82 -4.75
CA ALA A 158 -15.09 2.66 -5.43
C ALA A 158 -15.19 2.88 -6.94
N GLN A 159 -15.49 4.11 -7.39
CA GLN A 159 -15.53 4.44 -8.80
C GLN A 159 -14.13 4.44 -9.45
N GLU A 160 -13.14 4.99 -8.76
CA GLU A 160 -11.73 4.96 -9.18
C GLU A 160 -11.22 3.51 -9.28
N GLU A 161 -11.58 2.66 -8.31
CA GLU A 161 -11.24 1.24 -8.33
C GLU A 161 -11.88 0.53 -9.54
N ILE A 162 -13.18 0.72 -9.78
CA ILE A 162 -13.87 0.17 -10.95
C ILE A 162 -13.19 0.62 -12.25
N LYS A 163 -12.82 1.90 -12.35
CA LYS A 163 -12.13 2.44 -13.52
C LYS A 163 -10.74 1.80 -13.68
N SER A 164 -9.96 1.68 -12.61
CA SER A 164 -8.64 1.05 -12.64
C SER A 164 -8.71 -0.42 -13.04
N LEU A 165 -9.72 -1.16 -12.57
CA LEU A 165 -9.97 -2.54 -12.97
C LEU A 165 -10.37 -2.64 -14.44
N GLN A 166 -11.18 -1.70 -14.94
CA GLN A 166 -11.51 -1.65 -16.38
C GLN A 166 -10.27 -1.34 -17.24
N GLU A 167 -9.39 -0.44 -16.79
CA GLU A 167 -8.13 -0.15 -17.46
C GLU A 167 -7.21 -1.38 -17.46
N ASP A 168 -7.11 -2.12 -16.35
CA ASP A 168 -6.31 -3.35 -16.24
C ASP A 168 -6.91 -4.49 -17.09
N ILE A 169 -8.23 -4.63 -17.12
CA ILE A 169 -8.93 -5.58 -18.01
C ILE A 169 -8.69 -5.21 -19.48
N ALA A 170 -8.73 -3.93 -19.84
CA ALA A 170 -8.43 -3.47 -21.20
C ALA A 170 -6.96 -3.71 -21.57
N ALA A 171 -6.02 -3.43 -20.66
CA ALA A 171 -4.58 -3.66 -20.86
C ALA A 171 -4.24 -5.16 -20.99
N SER A 172 -4.84 -6.00 -20.14
CA SER A 172 -4.68 -7.46 -20.19
C SER A 172 -5.35 -8.06 -21.42
N THR A 173 -6.52 -7.57 -21.84
CA THR A 173 -7.19 -7.99 -23.09
C THR A 173 -6.40 -7.56 -24.32
N HIS A 174 -5.84 -6.35 -24.34
CA HIS A 174 -4.94 -5.90 -25.40
C HIS A 174 -3.67 -6.77 -25.46
N SER A 175 -3.10 -7.15 -24.32
CA SER A 175 -1.94 -8.06 -24.25
C SER A 175 -2.28 -9.47 -24.72
N ALA A 176 -3.47 -9.98 -24.38
CA ALA A 176 -3.98 -11.27 -24.86
C ALA A 176 -4.21 -11.25 -26.39
N ALA A 177 -4.78 -10.17 -26.92
CA ALA A 177 -5.00 -9.99 -28.36
C ALA A 177 -3.68 -9.89 -29.16
N VAL A 178 -2.66 -9.20 -28.62
CA VAL A 178 -1.32 -9.16 -29.22
C VAL A 178 -0.66 -10.56 -29.20
N ASN A 179 -0.80 -11.32 -28.12
CA ASN A 179 -0.34 -12.71 -28.05
C ASN A 179 -1.06 -13.63 -29.04
N SER A 180 -2.37 -13.47 -29.24
CA SER A 180 -3.13 -14.19 -30.27
C SER A 180 -2.70 -13.81 -31.69
N GLY A 181 -2.32 -12.55 -31.93
CA GLY A 181 -1.72 -12.11 -33.19
C GLY A 181 -0.41 -12.82 -33.50
N ILE A 182 0.48 -12.98 -32.52
CA ILE A 182 1.77 -13.67 -32.70
C ILE A 182 1.58 -15.18 -32.91
N ALA A 183 0.62 -15.82 -32.23
CA ALA A 183 0.28 -17.22 -32.45
C ALA A 183 -0.33 -17.47 -33.84
N ALA A 184 -1.17 -16.55 -34.35
CA ALA A 184 -1.74 -16.63 -35.69
C ALA A 184 -0.66 -16.46 -36.78
N VAL A 185 0.31 -15.56 -36.58
CA VAL A 185 1.44 -15.39 -37.50
C VAL A 185 2.40 -16.61 -37.46
N SER A 186 2.60 -17.24 -36.29
CA SER A 186 3.38 -18.47 -36.20
C SER A 186 2.69 -19.66 -36.91
N SER A 187 1.36 -19.75 -36.86
CA SER A 187 0.60 -20.81 -37.51
C SER A 187 0.58 -20.71 -39.04
N THR A 188 0.66 -19.49 -39.58
CA THR A 188 0.76 -19.26 -41.04
C THR A 188 2.17 -19.52 -41.58
N ILE A 189 3.23 -19.21 -40.81
CA ILE A 189 4.62 -19.51 -41.21
C ILE A 189 4.88 -21.04 -41.20
N SER A 190 4.38 -21.77 -40.21
CA SER A 190 4.50 -23.24 -40.17
C SER A 190 3.68 -23.94 -41.26
N ALA A 191 2.53 -23.39 -41.66
CA ALA A 191 1.73 -23.91 -42.76
C ALA A 191 2.40 -23.72 -44.15
N PHE A 192 3.21 -22.66 -44.32
CA PHE A 192 3.97 -22.45 -45.56
C PHE A 192 5.22 -23.34 -45.66
N ASN A 193 5.83 -23.72 -44.53
CA ASN A 193 7.03 -24.55 -44.54
C ASN A 193 6.74 -26.07 -44.64
N SER A 194 5.49 -26.48 -44.38
CA SER A 194 5.03 -27.88 -44.55
C SER A 194 4.44 -28.19 -45.93
N ARG A 195 4.36 -27.19 -46.83
CA ARG A 195 4.02 -27.38 -48.26
C ARG A 195 5.28 -27.16 -49.12
N LYS A 196 6.26 -28.05 -49.00
CA LYS A 196 7.32 -28.20 -50.00
C LYS A 196 7.78 -29.65 -50.08
#